data_AF-W0F713-F1
#
_entry.id   AF-W0F713-F1
#
_cell.length_a   1.000
_cell.length_b   1.000
_cell.length_c   1.000
_cell.angle_alpha   90.00
_cell.angle_beta   90.00
_cell.angle_gamma   90.00
#
_symmetry.space_group_name_H-M   'P 1'
#
loop_
_entity.id
_entity.type
_entity.pdbx_description
1 polymer ?
#
loop_
_entity_poly.entity_id
_entity_poly.type
_entity_poly.pdbx_seq_one_letter_code
_entity_poly.pdbx_strand_id
1 'polypeptide(L)'
;MHTSFNKIVHFTRLIKINGRLREFNYRKNNNAGAYVFDVDTADERGNRLFFRLIKEENTWQLTSKLPMPEWITDNRELLITELEEGVLNN
;
A
#
# COMPACT_ATOMS: atom_id res chain seq x y z
N MET A 1 13.38 -31.36 6.66
CA MET A 1 12.75 -30.09 7.06
C MET A 1 12.69 -29.20 5.83
N HIS A 2 11.50 -28.84 5.35
CA HIS A 2 11.34 -27.99 4.17
C HIS A 2 11.26 -26.54 4.65
N THR A 3 12.36 -25.81 4.54
CA THR A 3 12.42 -24.41 4.97
C THR A 3 11.74 -23.54 3.91
N SER A 4 10.50 -23.12 4.16
CA SER A 4 9.83 -22.14 3.30
C SER A 4 10.39 -20.75 3.61
N PHE A 5 11.13 -20.17 2.67
CA PHE A 5 11.61 -18.79 2.79
C PHE A 5 10.43 -17.82 2.58
N ASN A 6 10.01 -17.15 3.64
CA ASN A 6 9.01 -16.09 3.58
C ASN A 6 9.71 -14.74 3.60
N LYS A 7 9.85 -14.10 2.43
CA LYS A 7 10.37 -12.73 2.34
C LYS A 7 9.38 -11.77 3.03
N ILE A 8 9.84 -11.09 4.06
CA ILE A 8 9.10 -9.99 4.68
C ILE A 8 9.41 -8.75 3.85
N VAL A 9 8.38 -8.14 3.26
CA VAL A 9 8.50 -6.89 2.51
C VAL A 9 7.75 -5.81 3.28
N HIS A 10 8.49 -4.82 3.76
CA HIS A 10 7.96 -3.66 4.46
C HIS A 10 8.83 -2.45 4.12
N PHE A 11 8.24 -1.41 3.58
CA PHE A 11 8.94 -0.18 3.22
C PHE A 11 8.01 1.02 3.28
N THR A 12 8.63 2.20 3.23
CA THR A 12 7.94 3.48 3.30
C THR A 12 8.21 4.27 2.03
N ARG A 13 7.20 4.97 1.50
CA ARG A 13 7.35 5.94 0.41
C ARG A 13 6.80 7.30 0.82
N LEU A 14 7.50 8.35 0.40
CA LEU A 14 7.05 9.73 0.55
C LEU A 14 6.47 10.19 -0.78
N ILE A 15 5.15 10.40 -0.81
CA ILE A 15 4.41 10.71 -2.04
C ILE A 15 3.78 12.09 -1.88
N LYS A 16 3.99 12.97 -2.86
CA LYS A 16 3.41 14.31 -2.86
C LYS A 16 2.03 14.29 -3.52
N ILE A 17 0.98 14.55 -2.74
CA ILE A 17 -0.41 14.58 -3.19
C ILE A 17 -1.03 15.91 -2.78
N ASN A 18 -1.68 16.59 -3.72
CA ASN A 18 -2.32 17.91 -3.51
C ASN A 18 -1.37 18.92 -2.84
N GLY A 19 -0.10 18.94 -3.26
CA GLY A 19 0.92 19.85 -2.73
C GLY A 19 1.56 19.45 -1.41
N ARG A 20 1.06 18.41 -0.72
CA ARG A 20 1.56 17.93 0.56
C ARG A 20 2.34 16.63 0.42
N LEU A 21 3.50 16.54 1.09
CA LEU A 21 4.25 15.29 1.19
C LEU A 21 3.59 14.41 2.26
N ARG A 22 3.25 13.18 1.88
CA ARG A 22 2.61 12.19 2.75
C ARG A 22 3.44 10.92 2.80
N GLU A 23 3.52 10.34 3.98
CA GLU A 23 4.17 9.06 4.21
C GLU A 23 3.17 7.92 4.01
N PHE A 24 3.55 6.95 3.19
CA PHE A 24 2.80 5.72 2.99
C PHE A 24 3.68 4.53 3.38
N ASN A 25 3.19 3.76 4.34
CA ASN A 25 3.85 2.57 4.84
C ASN A 25 3.21 1.35 4.18
N TYR A 26 4.00 0.59 3.42
CA TYR A 26 3.56 -0.58 2.67
C TYR A 26 4.09 -1.85 3.30
N ARG A 27 3.21 -2.76 3.69
CA ARG A 27 3.57 -4.05 4.27
C ARG A 27 2.92 -5.19 3.51
N LYS A 28 3.72 -6.11 2.98
CA LYS A 28 3.21 -7.32 2.36
C LYS A 28 2.57 -8.23 3.40
N ASN A 29 1.32 -8.61 3.16
CA ASN A 29 0.55 -9.50 4.02
C ASN A 29 0.56 -10.91 3.44
N ASN A 30 1.58 -11.69 3.82
CA ASN A 30 1.77 -13.07 3.36
C ASN A 30 0.65 -14.03 3.82
N ASN A 31 -0.16 -13.65 4.82
CA ASN A 31 -1.27 -14.46 5.34
C ASN A 31 -2.60 -14.20 4.62
N ALA A 32 -2.72 -13.07 3.91
CA ALA A 32 -3.95 -12.65 3.25
C ALA A 32 -4.02 -13.00 1.76
N GLY A 33 -2.90 -13.38 1.15
CA GLY A 33 -2.81 -13.78 -0.26
C GLY A 33 -1.41 -13.56 -0.84
N ALA A 34 -1.23 -13.96 -2.10
CA ALA A 34 0.08 -13.88 -2.76
C ALA A 34 0.55 -12.42 -2.99
N TYR A 35 -0.36 -11.53 -3.36
CA TYR A 35 -0.10 -10.11 -3.67
C TYR A 35 -1.08 -9.20 -2.93
N VAL A 36 -1.03 -9.28 -1.60
CA VAL A 36 -1.78 -8.41 -0.71
C VAL A 36 -0.82 -7.52 0.05
N PHE A 37 -1.04 -6.21 0.00
CA PHE A 37 -0.28 -5.21 0.74
C PHE A 37 -1.21 -4.40 1.62
N ASP A 38 -0.95 -4.42 2.92
CA ASP A 38 -1.56 -3.48 3.84
C ASP A 38 -0.81 -2.15 3.72
N VAL A 39 -1.55 -1.05 3.60
CA VAL A 39 -1.01 0.29 3.47
C VAL A 39 -1.62 1.19 4.56
N ASP A 40 -0.76 1.93 5.26
CA ASP A 40 -1.20 2.95 6.19
C ASP A 40 -0.53 4.31 5.97
N THR A 41 -1.31 5.36 6.19
CA THR A 41 -0.89 6.75 6.04
C THR A 41 -1.63 7.64 7.03
N ALA A 42 -1.10 8.82 7.32
CA ALA A 42 -1.76 9.80 8.18
C ALA A 42 -2.61 10.78 7.36
N ASP A 43 -3.82 11.08 7.85
CA ASP A 43 -4.62 12.21 7.38
C ASP A 43 -4.09 13.55 7.92
N GLU A 44 -4.77 14.63 7.62
CA GLU A 44 -4.35 15.98 8.04
C GLU A 44 -4.53 16.23 9.54
N ARG A 45 -5.38 15.43 10.18
CA ARG A 45 -5.69 15.49 11.62
C ARG A 45 -4.82 14.52 12.43
N GLY A 46 -3.95 13.76 11.77
CA GLY A 46 -3.10 12.75 12.38
C GLY A 46 -3.78 11.39 12.58
N ASN A 47 -5.00 11.20 12.08
CA ASN A 47 -5.64 9.88 12.10
C ASN A 47 -4.97 8.97 11.08
N ARG A 48 -4.77 7.70 11.46
CA ARG A 48 -4.24 6.70 10.54
C ARG A 48 -5.36 6.15 9.66
N LEU A 49 -5.17 6.29 8.35
CA LEU A 49 -5.98 5.67 7.32
C LEU A 49 -5.34 4.33 6.97
N PHE A 50 -6.14 3.27 7.01
CA PHE A 50 -5.72 1.92 6.67
C PHE A 50 -6.50 1.45 5.45
N PHE A 51 -5.80 0.93 4.46
CA PHE A 51 -6.37 0.31 3.29
C PHE A 51 -5.46 -0.80 2.79
N ARG A 52 -5.92 -1.53 1.79
CA ARG A 52 -5.21 -2.68 1.24
C ARG A 52 -5.20 -2.60 -0.27
N LEU A 53 -4.04 -2.90 -0.84
CA LEU A 53 -3.85 -3.10 -2.27
C LEU A 53 -3.76 -4.61 -2.54
N ILE A 54 -4.64 -5.10 -3.40
CA ILE A 54 -4.76 -6.52 -3.76
C ILE A 54 -4.57 -6.64 -5.27
N LYS A 55 -3.64 -7.48 -5.73
CA LYS A 55 -3.51 -7.78 -7.16
C LYS A 55 -4.34 -9.01 -7.52
N GLU A 56 -5.41 -8.82 -8.29
CA GLU A 56 -6.29 -9.87 -8.81
C GLU A 56 -6.29 -9.80 -10.34
N GLU A 57 -6.04 -10.92 -11.02
CA GLU A 57 -6.06 -11.00 -12.50
C GLU A 57 -5.25 -9.87 -13.19
N ASN A 58 -4.08 -9.57 -12.62
CA ASN A 58 -3.18 -8.50 -13.06
C ASN A 58 -3.69 -7.07 -12.87
N THR A 59 -4.81 -6.88 -12.17
CA THR A 59 -5.38 -5.58 -11.82
C THR A 59 -5.25 -5.33 -10.32
N TRP A 60 -4.82 -4.14 -9.92
CA TRP A 60 -4.65 -3.77 -8.51
C TRP A 60 -5.89 -3.13 -7.93
N GLN A 61 -6.61 -3.81 -7.05
CA GLN A 61 -7.78 -3.27 -6.35
C GLN A 61 -7.40 -2.60 -5.02
N LEU A 62 -7.99 -1.43 -4.75
CA LEU A 62 -7.90 -0.76 -3.46
C LEU A 62 -9.14 -1.11 -2.63
N THR A 63 -8.93 -1.70 -1.47
CA THR A 63 -10.00 -2.09 -0.54
C THR A 63 -9.79 -1.41 0.81
N SER A 64 -10.85 -0.85 1.38
CA SER A 64 -10.85 -0.33 2.74
C SER A 64 -12.19 -0.59 3.42
N LYS A 65 -12.17 -0.70 4.75
CA LYS A 65 -13.39 -0.82 5.57
C LYS A 65 -14.08 0.52 5.79
N LEU A 66 -13.34 1.62 5.64
CA LEU A 66 -13.83 2.98 5.84
C LEU A 66 -13.81 3.74 4.50
N PRO A 67 -14.68 4.73 4.31
CA PRO A 67 -14.58 5.62 3.16
C PRO A 67 -13.21 6.27 3.14
N MET A 68 -12.52 6.14 2.01
CA MET A 68 -11.21 6.75 1.81
C MET A 68 -11.38 8.17 1.27
N PRO A 69 -10.54 9.12 1.70
CA PRO A 69 -10.52 10.46 1.13
C PRO A 69 -10.23 10.44 -0.38
N GLU A 70 -10.79 11.41 -1.10
CA GLU A 70 -10.62 11.56 -2.56
C GLU A 70 -9.15 11.60 -2.99
N TRP A 71 -8.29 12.25 -2.21
CA TRP A 71 -6.86 12.32 -2.51
C TRP A 71 -6.16 10.95 -2.50
N ILE A 72 -6.73 9.92 -1.86
CA ILE A 72 -6.24 8.53 -1.97
C ILE A 72 -6.85 7.85 -3.19
N THR A 73 -8.17 7.96 -3.38
CA THR A 73 -8.88 7.26 -4.46
C THR A 73 -8.47 7.77 -5.85
N ASP A 74 -8.30 9.07 -5.99
CA ASP A 74 -7.95 9.73 -7.26
C ASP A 74 -6.50 9.49 -7.65
N ASN A 75 -5.64 9.21 -6.66
CA ASN A 75 -4.21 8.96 -6.85
C ASN A 75 -3.87 7.46 -6.73
N ARG A 76 -4.86 6.57 -6.84
CA ARG A 76 -4.67 5.11 -6.71
C ARG A 76 -3.56 4.58 -7.61
N GLU A 77 -3.50 5.02 -8.87
CA GLU A 77 -2.47 4.57 -9.82
C GLU A 77 -1.07 4.96 -9.37
N LEU A 78 -0.88 6.17 -8.86
CA LEU A 78 0.40 6.62 -8.30
C LEU A 78 0.82 5.76 -7.11
N LEU A 79 -0.10 5.44 -6.20
CA LEU A 79 0.18 4.56 -5.04
C LEU A 79 0.58 3.15 -5.48
N ILE A 80 -0.04 2.63 -6.54
CA ILE A 80 0.30 1.33 -7.11
C ILE A 80 1.69 1.34 -7.73
N THR A 81 2.03 2.38 -8.51
CA THR A 81 3.37 2.53 -9.11
C THR A 81 4.45 2.55 -8.03
N GLU A 82 4.27 3.37 -6.98
CA GLU A 82 5.22 3.48 -5.87
C GLU A 82 5.35 2.18 -5.06
N LEU A 83 4.25 1.43 -4.93
CA LEU A 83 4.26 0.08 -4.37
C LEU A 83 5.10 -0.87 -5.23
N GLU A 84 4.83 -0.95 -6.53
CA GLU A 84 5.53 -1.87 -7.43
C GLU A 84 7.03 -1.54 -7.49
N GLU A 85 7.40 -0.26 -7.58
CA GLU A 85 8.79 0.17 -7.49
C GLU A 85 9.41 -0.17 -6.14
N GLY A 86 8.69 0.02 -5.03
CA GLY A 86 9.17 -0.33 -3.70
C GLY A 86 9.43 -1.84 -3.54
N VAL A 87 8.61 -2.68 -4.15
CA VAL A 87 8.80 -4.15 -4.17
C VAL A 87 9.99 -4.56 -5.04
N LEU A 88 10.23 -3.89 -6.17
CA LEU A 88 11.36 -4.21 -7.04
C LEU A 88 12.71 -3.86 -6.41
N ASN A 89 12.75 -2.79 -5.61
CA ASN A 89 13.98 -2.26 -5.03
C ASN A 89 14.33 -2.84 -3.63
N ASN A 90 13.46 -3.65 -3.03
CA ASN A 90 13.65 -4.27 -1.70
C ASN A 90 13.48 -5.79 -1.76
#